data_AF-A0A2G1VAD3-F1
#
_entry.id   AF-A0A2G1VAD3-F1
#
_cell.length_a   1.000
_cell.length_b   1.000
_cell.length_c   1.000
_cell.angle_alpha   90.00
_cell.angle_beta   90.00
_cell.angle_gamma   90.00
#
_symmetry.space_group_name_H-M   'P 1'
#
loop_
_entity.id
_entity.type
_entity.pdbx_description
1 polymer ?
#
loop_
_entity_poly.entity_id
_entity_poly.type
_entity_poly.pdbx_seq_one_letter_code
_entity_poly.pdbx_strand_id
1 'polypeptide(L)'
;MSDETKKQRVGDGRVFFAHVLAVFGPQESHDVTAQRILDIGRVRYGAERDSLRGKHLRSWADGTRIVPKWAYAAALDLALDNGFEPTDDDQAIATWKTWRSERQELSDEQAFTEFLSSIPLSDTQRAAVQTYAGLGQ
;
A
#
# COMPACT_ATOMS: atom_id res chain seq x y z
N MET A 1 -29.64 -11.87 13.08
CA MET A 1 -29.68 -11.88 11.61
C MET A 1 -29.78 -10.42 11.21
N SER A 2 -28.78 -9.75 10.65
CA SER A 2 -27.65 -10.23 9.85
C SER A 2 -26.52 -9.21 10.00
N ASP A 3 -25.45 -9.54 10.73
CA ASP A 3 -24.18 -8.85 10.52
C ASP A 3 -23.56 -9.52 9.30
N GLU A 4 -23.90 -8.98 8.13
CA GLU A 4 -23.10 -9.18 6.93
C GLU A 4 -21.68 -8.78 7.30
N THR A 5 -20.87 -9.80 7.57
CA THR A 5 -19.42 -9.78 7.59
C THR A 5 -19.01 -8.88 6.44
N LYS A 6 -18.60 -7.64 6.73
CA LYS A 6 -18.00 -6.73 5.74
C LYS A 6 -16.89 -7.55 5.12
N LYS A 7 -17.13 -8.13 3.94
CA LYS A 7 -16.17 -8.97 3.23
C LYS A 7 -14.87 -8.19 3.25
N GLN A 8 -13.90 -8.72 4.01
CA GLN A 8 -12.59 -8.12 4.12
C GLN A 8 -12.09 -7.97 2.68
N ARG A 9 -11.85 -6.74 2.25
CA ARG A 9 -11.45 -6.48 0.87
C ARG A 9 -10.06 -7.07 0.71
N VAL A 10 -9.94 -8.16 -0.03
CA VAL A 10 -8.66 -8.77 -0.40
C VAL A 10 -7.73 -7.70 -0.97
N GLY A 11 -6.47 -7.71 -0.52
CA GLY A 11 -5.48 -6.71 -0.91
C GLY A 11 -5.79 -5.31 -0.36
N ASP A 12 -5.89 -5.19 0.96
CA ASP A 12 -6.09 -3.92 1.63
C ASP A 12 -4.76 -3.18 1.86
N GLY A 13 -4.53 -2.10 1.10
CA GLY A 13 -3.34 -1.26 1.21
C GLY A 13 -3.21 -0.50 2.54
N ARG A 14 -4.16 -0.63 3.47
CA ARG A 14 -4.06 0.03 4.78
C ARG A 14 -2.85 -0.44 5.60
N VAL A 15 -2.36 -1.65 5.31
CA VAL A 15 -1.16 -2.21 5.95
C VAL A 15 0.07 -1.30 5.83
N PHE A 16 0.20 -0.54 4.73
CA PHE A 16 1.33 0.37 4.55
C PHE A 16 1.34 1.50 5.58
N PHE A 17 0.16 2.05 5.91
CA PHE A 17 0.04 3.07 6.96
C PHE A 17 0.33 2.50 8.34
N ALA A 18 -0.09 1.27 8.62
CA ALA A 18 0.23 0.60 9.87
C ALA A 18 1.74 0.37 10.01
N HIS A 19 2.41 -0.08 8.94
CA HIS A 19 3.86 -0.30 8.90
C HIS A 19 4.64 0.99 9.17
N VAL A 20 4.38 2.05 8.40
CA VAL A 20 5.12 3.32 8.58
C VAL A 20 4.87 3.93 9.95
N LEU A 21 3.66 3.81 10.53
CA LEU A 21 3.40 4.24 11.90
C LEU A 21 4.17 3.40 12.93
N ALA A 22 4.33 2.09 12.71
CA ALA A 22 5.09 1.21 13.60
C ALA A 22 6.60 1.50 13.52
N VAL A 23 7.14 1.74 12.33
CA VAL A 23 8.56 2.06 12.11
C VAL A 23 8.92 3.44 12.66
N PHE A 24 8.15 4.46 12.31
CA PHE A 24 8.47 5.85 12.66
C PHE A 24 7.89 6.31 14.00
N GLY A 25 6.78 5.74 14.46
CA GLY A 25 6.08 6.16 15.68
C GLY A 25 6.94 6.21 16.95
N PRO A 26 7.88 5.25 17.17
CA PRO A 26 8.81 5.33 18.29
C PRO A 26 9.91 6.40 18.14
N GLN A 27 10.17 6.89 16.92
CA GLN A 27 11.31 7.73 16.57
C GLN A 27 10.93 9.20 16.35
N GLU A 28 9.71 9.45 15.84
CA GLU A 28 9.21 10.78 15.51
C GLU A 28 7.71 10.91 15.80
N SER A 29 7.24 12.16 15.87
CA SER A 29 5.80 12.44 15.93
C SER A 29 5.12 11.93 14.66
N HIS A 30 3.91 11.36 14.80
CA HIS A 30 3.11 10.93 13.66
C HIS A 30 2.77 12.07 12.68
N ASP A 31 2.83 13.34 13.11
CA ASP A 31 2.69 14.49 12.21
C ASP A 31 3.87 14.61 11.24
N VAL A 32 5.08 14.24 11.66
CA VAL A 32 6.27 14.21 10.79
C VAL A 32 6.11 13.12 9.73
N THR A 33 5.72 11.90 10.14
CA THR A 33 5.45 10.79 9.21
C THR A 33 4.34 11.13 8.23
N ALA A 34 3.30 11.84 8.69
CA ALA A 34 2.22 12.34 7.83
C ALA A 34 2.74 13.34 6.80
N GLN A 35 3.65 14.23 7.20
CA GLN A 35 4.25 15.18 6.25
C GLN A 35 5.10 14.47 5.21
N ARG A 36 5.90 13.45 5.58
CA ARG A 36 6.67 12.63 4.62
C ARG A 36 5.79 12.00 3.55
N ILE A 37 4.67 11.39 3.94
CA ILE A 37 3.70 10.80 3.00
C ILE A 37 3.09 11.86 2.09
N LEU A 38 2.77 13.04 2.64
CA LEU A 38 2.25 14.15 1.83
C LEU A 38 3.29 14.67 0.84
N ASP A 39 4.56 14.77 1.24
CA ASP A 39 5.64 15.25 0.39
C ASP A 39 5.90 14.28 -0.78
N ILE A 40 5.95 12.96 -0.50
CA ILE A 40 6.00 11.94 -1.56
C ILE A 40 4.77 12.05 -2.47
N GLY A 41 3.58 12.16 -1.88
CA GLY A 41 2.32 12.33 -2.60
C GLY A 41 2.33 13.52 -3.56
N ARG A 42 2.86 14.67 -3.12
CA ARG A 42 2.96 15.89 -3.94
C ARG A 42 3.96 15.73 -5.08
N VAL A 43 5.15 15.19 -4.77
CA VAL A 43 6.25 15.08 -5.72
C VAL A 43 5.98 14.03 -6.80
N ARG A 44 5.40 12.87 -6.43
CA ARG A 44 5.28 11.71 -7.32
C ARG A 44 3.86 11.47 -7.84
N TYR A 45 2.84 11.85 -7.08
CA TYR A 45 1.45 11.40 -7.31
C TYR A 45 0.42 12.53 -7.39
N GLY A 46 0.86 13.79 -7.53
CA GLY A 46 -0.01 14.94 -7.74
C GLY A 46 -0.96 15.25 -6.58
N ALA A 47 -0.54 15.02 -5.33
CA ALA A 47 -1.39 15.27 -4.16
C ALA A 47 -1.70 16.78 -3.98
N GLU A 48 -2.93 17.19 -4.28
CA GLU A 48 -3.44 18.54 -4.03
C GLU A 48 -3.99 18.68 -2.60
N ARG A 49 -3.10 18.67 -1.61
CA ARG A 49 -3.49 18.83 -0.20
C ARG A 49 -2.51 19.72 0.54
N ASP A 50 -3.01 20.69 1.29
CA ASP A 50 -2.16 21.67 2.02
C ASP A 50 -1.42 21.06 3.20
N SER A 51 -2.11 20.20 3.95
CA SER A 51 -1.53 19.57 5.14
C SER A 51 -2.09 18.17 5.40
N LEU A 52 -1.22 17.32 5.94
CA LEU A 52 -1.56 16.03 6.50
C LEU A 52 -1.08 16.00 7.95
N ARG A 53 -1.78 15.24 8.81
CA ARG A 53 -1.48 15.14 10.25
C ARG A 53 -1.55 13.68 10.65
N GLY A 54 -0.86 13.30 11.71
CA GLY A 54 -0.81 11.94 12.23
C GLY A 54 -2.17 11.35 12.57
N LYS A 55 -3.15 12.18 12.96
CA LYS A 55 -4.54 11.72 13.14
C LYS A 55 -5.16 11.17 11.85
N HIS A 56 -4.78 11.70 10.69
CA HIS A 56 -5.25 11.20 9.40
C HIS A 56 -4.63 9.84 9.09
N LEU A 57 -3.31 9.69 9.31
CA LEU A 57 -2.64 8.40 9.12
C LEU A 57 -3.22 7.31 10.02
N ARG A 58 -3.46 7.60 11.30
CA ARG A 58 -4.12 6.65 12.21
C ARG A 58 -5.50 6.26 11.70
N SER A 59 -6.34 7.23 11.34
CA SER A 59 -7.66 6.93 10.77
C SER A 59 -7.60 6.12 9.48
N TRP A 60 -6.57 6.30 8.65
CA TRP A 60 -6.37 5.50 7.45
C TRP A 60 -5.92 4.08 7.76
N ALA A 61 -4.97 3.89 8.67
CA ALA A 61 -4.56 2.57 9.15
C ALA A 61 -5.75 1.80 9.76
N ASP A 62 -6.54 2.46 10.62
CA ASP A 62 -7.72 1.88 11.26
C ASP A 62 -8.88 1.65 10.27
N GLY A 63 -8.83 2.23 9.06
CA GLY A 63 -9.91 2.21 8.07
C GLY A 63 -11.18 2.96 8.50
N THR A 64 -11.04 3.92 9.40
CA THR A 64 -12.15 4.79 9.84
C THR A 64 -12.39 5.96 8.89
N ARG A 65 -11.50 6.17 7.91
CA ARG A 65 -11.63 7.19 6.86
C ARG A 65 -11.25 6.65 5.49
N ILE A 66 -11.88 7.23 4.46
CA ILE A 66 -11.51 7.01 3.07
C ILE A 66 -10.09 7.53 2.85
N VAL A 67 -9.29 6.72 2.15
CA VAL A 67 -7.91 7.01 1.79
C VAL A 67 -7.87 7.44 0.31
N PRO A 68 -7.29 8.61 -0.02
CA PRO A 68 -7.04 8.99 -1.40
C PRO A 68 -6.06 8.03 -2.10
N LYS A 69 -6.22 7.79 -3.41
CA LYS A 69 -5.35 6.88 -4.18
C LYS A 69 -3.86 7.22 -4.04
N TRP A 70 -3.49 8.49 -4.21
CA TRP A 70 -2.11 8.98 -4.08
C TRP A 70 -1.49 8.62 -2.72
N ALA A 71 -2.30 8.55 -1.66
CA ALA A 71 -1.80 8.28 -0.31
C ALA A 71 -1.43 6.81 -0.13
N TYR A 72 -2.13 5.88 -0.80
CA TYR A 72 -1.72 4.47 -0.82
C TYR A 72 -0.37 4.31 -1.52
N ALA A 73 -0.19 4.92 -2.69
CA ALA A 73 1.06 4.85 -3.44
C ALA A 73 2.23 5.47 -2.65
N ALA A 74 2.04 6.68 -2.09
CA ALA A 74 3.04 7.34 -1.27
C ALA A 74 3.39 6.56 0.01
N ALA A 75 2.40 5.92 0.64
CA ALA A 75 2.64 5.08 1.82
C ALA A 75 3.35 3.78 1.45
N LEU A 76 3.04 3.17 0.30
CA LEU A 76 3.77 2.00 -0.20
C LEU A 76 5.24 2.33 -0.45
N ASP A 77 5.53 3.42 -1.18
CA ASP A 77 6.91 3.88 -1.42
C ASP A 77 7.67 4.02 -0.10
N LEU A 78 7.10 4.77 0.85
CA LEU A 78 7.73 4.98 2.15
C LEU A 78 7.89 3.67 2.94
N ALA A 79 6.93 2.75 2.85
CA ALA A 79 7.01 1.46 3.52
C ALA A 79 8.13 0.58 2.94
N LEU A 80 8.24 0.49 1.62
CA LEU A 80 9.27 -0.28 0.93
C LEU A 80 10.67 0.28 1.20
N ASP A 81 10.83 1.61 1.15
CA ASP A 81 12.08 2.30 1.51
C ASP A 81 12.50 2.04 2.97
N ASN A 82 11.57 1.55 3.80
CA ASN A 82 11.77 1.24 5.22
C ASN A 82 11.50 -0.24 5.54
N GLY A 83 11.83 -1.13 4.60
CA GLY A 83 11.91 -2.58 4.84
C GLY A 83 10.56 -3.27 5.03
N PHE A 84 9.48 -2.73 4.46
CA PHE A 84 8.22 -3.46 4.41
C PHE A 84 8.35 -4.69 3.50
N GLU A 85 8.03 -5.85 4.05
CA GLU A 85 7.89 -7.10 3.33
C GLU A 85 6.49 -7.65 3.59
N PRO A 86 5.70 -8.00 2.54
CA PRO A 86 4.41 -8.62 2.74
C PRO A 86 4.53 -9.93 3.53
N THR A 87 3.76 -10.09 4.61
CA THR A 87 3.85 -11.30 5.46
C THR A 87 2.84 -12.38 5.10
N ASP A 88 1.85 -12.06 4.26
CA ASP A 88 0.79 -12.96 3.84
C ASP A 88 0.36 -12.65 2.39
N ASP A 89 -0.50 -13.51 1.84
CA ASP A 89 -0.98 -13.39 0.46
C ASP A 89 -1.84 -12.13 0.25
N ASP A 90 -2.60 -11.71 1.26
CA ASP A 90 -3.44 -10.50 1.18
C ASP A 90 -2.57 -9.24 1.08
N GLN A 91 -1.50 -9.13 1.86
CA GLN A 91 -0.55 -8.02 1.78
C GLN A 91 0.23 -8.03 0.46
N ALA A 92 0.56 -9.22 -0.07
CA ALA A 92 1.20 -9.33 -1.37
C ALA A 92 0.27 -8.79 -2.48
N ILE A 93 -1.01 -9.15 -2.44
CA ILE A 93 -2.03 -8.63 -3.36
C ILE A 93 -2.25 -7.12 -3.16
N ALA A 94 -2.24 -6.62 -1.91
CA ALA A 94 -2.35 -5.19 -1.63
C ALA A 94 -1.21 -4.39 -2.26
N THR A 95 0.01 -4.93 -2.14
CA THR A 95 1.24 -4.36 -2.71
C THR A 95 1.15 -4.35 -4.23
N TRP A 96 0.77 -5.47 -4.85
CA TRP A 96 0.56 -5.55 -6.30
C TRP A 96 -0.45 -4.52 -6.80
N LYS A 97 -1.64 -4.45 -6.20
CA LYS A 97 -2.71 -3.53 -6.62
C LYS A 97 -2.26 -2.07 -6.59
N THR A 98 -1.55 -1.70 -5.54
CA THR A 98 -1.08 -0.32 -5.31
C THR A 98 0.10 0.00 -6.23
N TRP A 99 1.01 -0.94 -6.43
CA TRP A 99 2.15 -0.78 -7.33
C TRP A 99 1.72 -0.71 -8.80
N ARG A 100 0.76 -1.54 -9.20
CA ARG A 100 0.21 -1.64 -10.56
C ARG A 100 -0.61 -0.41 -10.95
N SER A 101 -1.31 0.23 -10.00
CA SER A 101 -2.16 1.40 -10.30
C SER A 101 -1.37 2.59 -10.84
N GLU A 102 -0.09 2.68 -10.47
CA GLU A 102 0.82 3.75 -10.88
C GLU A 102 1.65 3.42 -12.13
N ARG A 103 1.43 2.25 -12.75
CA ARG A 103 2.21 1.75 -13.90
C ARG A 103 1.32 1.22 -15.03
N GLN A 104 0.18 1.87 -15.26
CA GLN A 104 -0.85 1.42 -16.21
C GLN A 104 -0.34 1.32 -17.66
N GLU A 105 0.77 1.97 -17.97
CA GLU A 105 1.48 1.91 -19.25
C GLU A 105 2.12 0.55 -19.54
N LEU A 106 2.45 -0.24 -18.51
CA LEU A 106 3.03 -1.57 -18.67
C LEU A 106 1.96 -2.59 -19.07
N SER A 107 2.34 -3.57 -19.91
CA SER A 107 1.53 -4.77 -20.09
C SER A 107 1.48 -5.57 -18.78
N ASP A 108 0.47 -6.43 -18.61
CA ASP A 108 0.35 -7.20 -17.37
C ASP A 108 1.54 -8.14 -17.13
N GLU A 109 2.09 -8.74 -18.18
CA GLU A 109 3.30 -9.58 -18.11
C GLU A 109 4.55 -8.78 -17.72
N GLN A 110 4.74 -7.59 -18.30
CA GLN A 110 5.86 -6.70 -17.97
C GLN A 110 5.75 -6.22 -16.52
N ALA A 111 4.57 -5.72 -16.15
CA ALA A 111 4.27 -5.28 -14.79
C ALA A 111 4.53 -6.40 -13.76
N PHE A 112 4.09 -7.62 -14.05
CA PHE A 112 4.28 -8.76 -13.16
C PHE A 112 5.75 -9.13 -13.02
N THR A 113 6.49 -9.19 -14.12
CA THR A 113 7.93 -9.48 -14.11
C THR A 113 8.70 -8.42 -13.31
N GLU A 114 8.43 -7.14 -13.54
CA GLU A 114 9.06 -6.04 -12.82
C GLU A 114 8.71 -6.07 -11.32
N PHE A 115 7.44 -6.32 -10.99
CA PHE A 115 6.98 -6.43 -9.61
C PHE A 115 7.69 -7.55 -8.84
N LEU A 116 7.80 -8.74 -9.45
CA LEU A 116 8.50 -9.88 -8.84
C LEU A 116 10.00 -9.63 -8.63
N SER A 117 10.60 -8.76 -9.45
CA SER A 117 12.01 -8.37 -9.29
C SER A 117 12.21 -7.31 -8.20
N SER A 118 11.17 -6.55 -7.88
CA SER A 118 11.23 -5.39 -6.97
C SER A 118 10.74 -5.70 -5.55
N ILE A 119 9.82 -6.66 -5.41
CA ILE A 119 9.16 -6.98 -4.14
C ILE A 119 9.53 -8.41 -3.73
N PRO A 120 10.14 -8.60 -2.55
CA PRO A 120 10.43 -9.94 -2.06
C PRO A 120 9.12 -10.66 -1.69
N LEU A 121 8.87 -11.78 -2.36
CA LEU A 121 7.67 -12.61 -2.16
C LEU A 121 8.07 -14.09 -2.06
N SER A 122 7.40 -14.82 -1.17
CA SER A 122 7.43 -16.28 -1.13
C SER A 122 6.74 -16.88 -2.36
N ASP A 123 6.99 -18.17 -2.65
CA ASP A 123 6.35 -18.83 -3.78
C ASP A 123 4.81 -18.86 -3.67
N THR A 124 4.25 -18.95 -2.45
CA THR A 124 2.80 -18.90 -2.24
C THR A 124 2.24 -17.51 -2.57
N GLN A 125 2.93 -16.45 -2.14
CA GLN A 125 2.53 -15.08 -2.42
C GLN A 125 2.63 -14.75 -3.90
N ARG A 126 3.66 -15.25 -4.59
CA ARG A 126 3.79 -15.11 -6.06
C ARG A 126 2.61 -15.75 -6.78
N ALA A 127 2.24 -16.97 -6.40
CA ALA A 127 1.10 -17.67 -6.97
C ALA A 127 -0.23 -16.95 -6.69
N ALA A 128 -0.40 -16.40 -5.48
CA ALA A 128 -1.58 -15.62 -5.12
C ALA A 128 -1.69 -14.33 -5.96
N VAL A 129 -0.59 -13.58 -6.11
CA VAL A 129 -0.56 -12.38 -6.96
C VAL A 129 -0.80 -12.72 -8.43
N GLN A 130 -0.18 -13.79 -8.95
CA GLN A 130 -0.39 -14.23 -10.33
C GLN A 130 -1.85 -14.59 -10.61
N THR A 131 -2.47 -15.34 -9.69
CA THR A 131 -3.88 -15.71 -9.77
C THR A 131 -4.77 -14.47 -9.72
N TYR A 132 -4.48 -13.55 -8.80
CA TYR A 132 -5.20 -12.29 -8.69
C TYR A 132 -5.08 -11.42 -9.96
N ALA A 133 -3.90 -11.39 -10.58
CA ALA A 133 -3.64 -10.65 -11.81
C ALA A 133 -4.26 -11.29 -13.06
N GLY A 134 -4.80 -12.52 -12.96
CA GLY A 134 -5.35 -13.24 -14.11
C GLY A 134 -4.29 -13.77 -15.08
N LEU A 135 -3.05 -13.90 -14.63
CA LEU A 135 -1.88 -14.32 -15.42
C LEU A 135 -1.60 -15.83 -15.35
N GLY A 136 -2.55 -16.60 -14.81
CA GLY A 136 -2.52 -18.06 -14.79
C GLY A 136 -3.51 -18.63 -15.80
N GLN A 137 -3.02 -19.00 -16.98
CA GLN A 137 -3.63 -20.00 -17.87
C GLN A 137 -2.61 -21.09 -18.16
#